data_AF-A0A0K2U9A5-F1
#
_entry.id   AF-A0A0K2U9A5-F1
#
_cell.length_a   1.000
_cell.length_b   1.000
_cell.length_c   1.000
_cell.angle_alpha   90.00
_cell.angle_beta   90.00
_cell.angle_gamma   90.00
#
_symmetry.space_group_name_H-M   'P 1'
#
loop_
_entity.id
_entity.type
_entity.pdbx_description
1 polymer ?
#
loop_
_entity_poly.entity_id
_entity_poly.type
_entity_poly.pdbx_seq_one_letter_code
_entity_poly.pdbx_strand_id
1 'polypeptide(L)' 'MPSSYEEIKSYKYNEELSRSAVVMTLVNNGGEISNSTIASTLGVNLWTVQRICKKVKDTWDVDATIKRAPKE' A
#
# COMPACT_ATOMS: atom_id res chain seq x y z
N MET A 1 13.31 12.67 -29.16
CA MET A 1 12.59 12.92 -27.90
C MET A 1 12.15 11.56 -27.37
N PRO A 2 12.47 11.18 -26.13
CA PRO A 2 11.87 10.00 -25.53
C PRO A 2 10.35 10.17 -25.54
N SER A 3 9.62 9.12 -25.92
CA SER A 3 8.17 9.09 -25.76
C SER A 3 7.85 9.35 -24.28
N SER A 4 6.85 10.18 -23.99
CA SER A 4 6.37 10.42 -22.61
C SER A 4 6.06 9.12 -21.85
N TYR A 5 5.80 8.03 -22.59
CA TYR A 5 5.65 6.68 -22.03
C TYR A 5 6.94 6.06 -21.48
N GLU A 6 8.09 6.34 -22.08
CA GLU A 6 9.39 5.82 -21.64
C GLU A 6 9.93 6.60 -20.42
N GLU A 7 9.57 7.88 -20.26
CA GLU A 7 9.87 8.64 -19.03
C GLU A 7 9.13 8.09 -17.81
N ILE A 8 7.89 7.62 -17.98
CA ILE A 8 7.09 7.03 -16.89
C ILE A 8 7.63 5.66 -16.49
N LYS A 9 8.18 4.86 -17.42
CA LYS A 9 8.85 3.57 -17.09
C LYS A 9 10.05 3.75 -16.18
N SER A 10 10.67 4.94 -16.18
CA SER A 10 11.78 5.32 -15.33
C SER A 10 11.34 6.06 -14.06
N TYR A 11 10.03 6.13 -13.74
CA TYR A 11 9.59 6.57 -12.41
C TYR A 11 10.00 5.49 -11.40
N LYS A 12 11.27 5.60 -11.02
CA LYS A 12 12.05 4.75 -10.14
C LYS A 12 11.14 4.27 -9.03
N TYR A 13 10.90 2.96 -8.99
CA TYR A 13 10.05 2.30 -8.01
C TYR A 13 10.40 2.82 -6.61
N ASN A 14 9.60 3.78 -6.11
CA ASN A 14 9.85 4.36 -4.82
C ASN A 14 9.12 3.48 -3.81
N GLU A 15 9.90 2.69 -3.09
CA GLU A 15 9.38 1.79 -2.06
C GLU A 15 8.58 2.56 -1.00
N GLU A 16 8.90 3.84 -0.75
CA GLU A 16 8.14 4.70 0.16
C GLU A 16 6.76 5.08 -0.40
N LEU A 17 6.66 5.40 -1.69
CA LEU A 17 5.35 5.67 -2.32
C LEU A 17 4.48 4.42 -2.31
N SER A 18 5.06 3.25 -2.61
CA SER A 18 4.33 1.97 -2.53
C SER A 18 3.88 1.66 -1.11
N ARG A 19 4.72 1.94 -0.10
CA ARG A 19 4.37 1.79 1.31
C ARG A 19 3.20 2.69 1.69
N SER A 20 3.27 3.98 1.38
CA SER A 20 2.20 4.93 1.68
C SER A 20 0.88 4.56 1.00
N ALA A 21 0.92 4.13 -0.26
CA ALA A 21 -0.27 3.71 -1.00
C ALA A 21 -0.92 2.46 -0.39
N VAL A 22 -0.13 1.44 -0.01
CA VAL A 22 -0.61 0.22 0.64
C VAL A 22 -1.19 0.52 2.03
N VAL A 23 -0.53 1.37 2.82
CA VAL A 23 -1.04 1.78 4.14
C VAL A 23 -2.37 2.54 4.00
N MET A 24 -2.45 3.47 3.05
CA MET A 24 -3.68 4.24 2.80
C MET A 24 -4.85 3.34 2.37
N THR A 25 -4.60 2.36 1.49
CA THR A 25 -5.63 1.38 1.11
C THR A 25 -6.05 0.49 2.27
N LEU A 26 -5.13 0.08 3.14
CA LEU A 26 -5.47 -0.65 4.37
C LEU A 26 -6.36 0.18 5.30
N VAL A 27 -5.99 1.44 5.56
CA VAL A 27 -6.75 2.33 6.47
C VAL A 27 -8.15 2.63 5.92
N ASN A 28 -8.26 2.95 4.62
CA ASN A 28 -9.56 3.29 4.01
C ASN A 28 -10.55 2.12 3.99
N ASN A 29 -10.05 0.88 4.00
CA ASN A 29 -10.88 -0.33 4.03
C ASN A 29 -10.96 -0.96 5.42
N GLY A 30 -10.59 -0.23 6.48
CA GLY A 30 -10.66 -0.74 7.86
C GLY A 30 -9.81 -1.98 8.12
N GLY A 31 -8.77 -2.22 7.31
CA GLY A 31 -7.95 -3.43 7.37
C GLY A 31 -8.58 -4.69 6.77
N GLU A 32 -9.82 -4.62 6.27
CA GLU A 32 -10.58 -5.74 5.69
C GLU A 32 -10.41 -5.82 4.17
N ILE A 33 -9.18 -5.69 3.67
CA ILE A 33 -8.88 -5.81 2.24
C ILE A 33 -7.79 -6.84 1.99
N SER A 34 -7.97 -7.68 0.97
CA SER A 34 -7.00 -8.73 0.64
C SER A 34 -5.74 -8.14 -0.01
N ASN A 35 -4.57 -8.74 0.27
CA ASN A 35 -3.30 -8.33 -0.35
C ASN A 35 -3.34 -8.43 -1.89
N SER A 36 -4.07 -9.41 -2.44
CA SER A 36 -4.29 -9.55 -3.88
C SER A 36 -5.10 -8.40 -4.46
N THR A 37 -6.13 -7.94 -3.76
CA THR A 37 -6.91 -6.77 -4.19
C THR A 37 -6.05 -5.53 -4.19
N ILE A 38 -5.27 -5.29 -3.12
CA ILE A 38 -4.34 -4.14 -3.04
C ILE A 38 -3.32 -4.19 -4.19
N ALA A 39 -2.73 -5.37 -4.45
CA ALA A 39 -1.75 -5.54 -5.52
C ALA A 39 -2.33 -5.18 -6.90
N SER A 40 -3.54 -5.67 -7.19
CA SER A 40 -4.26 -5.36 -8.43
C SER A 40 -4.65 -3.89 -8.53
N THR A 41 -5.14 -3.27 -7.45
CA THR A 41 -5.56 -1.87 -7.41
C THR A 41 -4.38 -0.92 -7.60
N LEU A 42 -3.23 -1.22 -6.99
CA LEU A 42 -2.04 -0.36 -7.03
C LEU A 42 -1.09 -0.70 -8.18
N GLY A 43 -1.34 -1.78 -8.93
CA GLY A 43 -0.46 -2.25 -10.00
C GLY A 43 0.92 -2.66 -9.50
N VAL A 44 1.03 -3.11 -8.24
CA VAL A 44 2.30 -3.50 -7.62
C VAL A 44 2.37 -5.02 -7.44
N ASN A 45 3.59 -5.56 -7.35
CA ASN A 45 3.79 -6.97 -7.09
C ASN A 45 3.16 -7.38 -5.74
N LEU A 46 2.40 -8.49 -5.75
CA LEU A 46 1.80 -9.08 -4.55
C LEU A 46 2.82 -9.29 -3.44
N TRP A 47 4.04 -9.69 -3.77
CA TRP A 47 5.09 -9.92 -2.79
C TRP A 47 5.52 -8.62 -2.09
N THR A 48 5.54 -7.50 -2.80
CA THR A 48 5.79 -6.19 -2.19
C THR A 48 4.67 -5.84 -1.21
N VAL A 49 3.40 -6.02 -1.61
CA VAL A 49 2.25 -5.78 -0.72
C VAL A 49 2.35 -6.65 0.52
N GLN A 50 2.62 -7.95 0.37
CA GLN A 50 2.78 -8.87 1.51
C GLN A 50 3.88 -8.43 2.47
N ARG A 51 5.04 -8.02 1.94
CA ARG A 51 6.16 -7.53 2.75
C ARG A 51 5.79 -6.25 3.50
N ILE A 52 5.11 -5.32 2.84
CA ILE A 52 4.68 -4.05 3.45
C ILE A 52 3.62 -4.33 4.52
N CYS A 53 2.55 -5.07 4.18
CA CYS A 53 1.50 -5.45 5.13
C CYS A 53 2.06 -6.19 6.35
N LYS A 54 3.06 -7.06 6.16
CA LYS A 54 3.76 -7.74 7.26
C LYS A 54 4.52 -6.74 8.13
N LYS A 55 5.35 -5.88 7.53
CA LYS A 55 6.06 -4.82 8.28
C LYS A 55 5.11 -3.91 9.04
N VAL A 56 4.00 -3.51 8.40
CA VAL A 56 2.95 -2.70 9.03
C VAL A 56 2.37 -3.45 10.21
N LYS A 57 1.95 -4.71 10.09
CA LYS A 57 1.46 -5.50 11.23
C LYS A 57 2.51 -5.69 12.35
N ASP A 58 3.79 -5.80 12.00
CA ASP A 58 4.88 -6.00 12.96
C ASP A 58 5.27 -4.69 13.69
N THR A 59 5.09 -3.52 13.05
CA THR A 59 5.45 -2.20 13.64
C THR A 59 4.24 -1.44 14.20
N TRP A 60 3.07 -1.72 13.66
CA TRP A 60 1.83 -1.02 13.94
C TRP A 60 0.99 -1.97 14.78
N ASP A 61 0.66 -1.55 15.99
CA ASP A 61 -0.51 -2.08 16.68
C ASP A 61 -1.74 -1.61 15.89
N VAL A 62 -1.96 -2.26 14.73
CA VAL A 62 -3.02 -1.94 13.75
C VAL A 62 -4.37 -1.88 14.46
N ASP A 63 -4.53 -2.75 15.47
CA ASP A 63 -5.69 -2.84 16.32
C ASP A 63 -5.89 -1.56 17.15
N ALA A 64 -4.84 -0.97 17.70
CA ALA A 64 -4.92 0.28 18.47
C ALA A 64 -5.22 1.54 17.63
N THR A 65 -4.92 1.51 16.33
CA THR A 65 -5.14 2.68 15.44
C THR A 65 -6.47 2.60 14.72
N ILE A 66 -6.90 1.40 14.29
CA ILE A 66 -8.26 1.19 13.76
C ILE A 66 -9.30 1.44 14.87
N LYS A 67 -9.03 1.03 16.12
CA LYS A 67 -9.89 1.37 17.27
C LYS A 67 -9.91 2.87 17.63
N ARG A 68 -8.96 3.66 17.12
CA ARG A 68 -8.91 5.12 17.30
C ARG A 68 -9.60 5.90 16.18
N ALA A 69 -10.02 5.25 15.09
CA ALA A 69 -10.93 5.89 14.15
C ALA A 69 -12.20 6.27 14.91
N PRO A 70 -12.66 7.54 14.85
CA PRO A 70 -13.89 7.93 15.51
C PRO A 70 -15.01 7.06 14.94
N LYS A 71 -15.68 6.29 15.80
CA LYS A 71 -17.00 5.78 15.48
C LYS A 71 -17.92 6.99 15.45
N GLU A 72 -18.31 7.42 14.27
CA GLU A 72 -19.47 8.32 14.10
C GLU A 72 -20.70 7.75 14.80
#